data_AF-Q43418-F1
#
_entry.id   AF-Q43418-F1
#
_cell.length_a   1.000
_cell.length_b   1.000
_cell.length_c   1.000
_cell.angle_alpha   90.00
_cell.angle_beta   90.00
_cell.angle_gamma   90.00
#
_symmetry.space_group_name_H-M   'P 1'
#
loop_
_entity.id
_entity.type
_entity.pdbx_description
1 polymer ?
#
loop_
_entity_poly.entity_id
_entity_poly.type
_entity_poly.pdbx_seq_one_letter_code
_entity_poly.pdbx_strand_id
1 'polypeptide(L)'
;MAKLLLFLLPAILGLLIPRSAVALGTNYLLSGQTLNTDGHLKNGDFDLVMQNDCNLVLYNGNWQSNTANNGRDCKLTLTDYGDLVIKNRDGSTVWRSRAKSVKGNYAAVLHPDGRLVVFGPSVFKNDPWVPGLNSLAFRNIPFTDNLLFSPQVLYGDGRLTAKNHQLVMQGDCNLVLYGGKYGWQSNTHGNGEHCFLRLNHKGELIIKDDDFKTIWSSSSSSKQGDYVL
;
A
#
# COMPACT_ATOMS: atom_id res chain seq x y z
N MET A 1 40.58 55.19 30.65
CA MET A 1 39.27 55.02 30.00
C MET A 1 39.04 53.52 29.78
N ALA A 2 38.21 52.88 30.61
CA ALA A 2 37.94 51.45 30.49
C ALA A 2 36.92 51.20 29.37
N LYS A 3 37.34 50.52 28.30
CA LYS A 3 36.45 50.06 27.23
C LYS A 3 36.02 48.63 27.54
N LEU A 4 34.73 48.47 27.81
CA LEU A 4 34.03 47.20 27.98
C LEU A 4 33.97 46.48 26.61
N LEU A 5 34.63 45.33 26.47
CA LEU A 5 34.48 44.47 25.30
C LEU A 5 33.17 43.70 25.39
N LEU A 6 32.22 44.01 24.49
CA LEU A 6 31.05 43.17 24.23
C LEU A 6 31.48 41.98 23.36
N PHE A 7 31.35 40.76 23.88
CA PHE A 7 31.41 39.55 23.08
C PHE A 7 30.08 39.36 22.34
N LEU A 8 30.10 39.55 21.02
CA LEU A 8 29.03 39.14 20.12
C LEU A 8 29.25 37.66 19.74
N LEU A 9 28.42 36.78 20.29
CA LEU A 9 28.31 35.40 19.82
C LEU A 9 27.58 35.40 18.45
N PRO A 10 28.06 34.64 17.44
CA PRO A 10 27.37 34.53 16.18
C PRO A 10 26.10 33.69 16.37
N ALA A 11 24.95 34.28 16.05
CA ALA A 11 23.70 33.55 15.91
C ALA A 11 23.84 32.56 14.75
N ILE A 12 24.06 31.28 15.07
CA ILE A 12 24.01 30.19 14.10
C ILE A 12 22.55 30.02 13.72
N LEU A 13 22.15 30.68 12.63
CA LEU A 13 20.88 30.49 11.97
C LEU A 13 20.90 29.11 11.32
N GLY A 14 20.48 28.09 12.07
CA GLY A 14 20.30 26.74 11.55
C GLY A 14 19.24 26.76 10.46
N LEU A 15 19.65 26.59 9.20
CA LEU A 15 18.74 26.26 8.11
C LEU A 15 18.03 24.95 8.48
N LEU A 16 16.75 25.07 8.86
CA LEU A 16 15.80 23.97 8.85
C LEU A 16 15.55 23.60 7.39
N ILE A 17 16.45 22.78 6.82
CA ILE A 17 16.14 22.04 5.60
C ILE A 17 14.97 21.13 5.98
N PRO A 18 13.78 21.28 5.38
CA PRO A 18 12.74 20.30 5.62
C PRO A 18 13.32 18.97 5.14
N ARG A 19 13.59 18.07 6.08
CA ARG A 19 13.80 16.66 5.74
C ARG A 19 12.50 16.23 5.08
N SER A 20 12.48 16.20 3.76
CA SER A 20 11.48 15.46 3.00
C SER A 20 11.48 14.08 3.64
N ALA A 21 10.41 13.77 4.37
CA ALA A 21 10.21 12.43 4.86
C ALA A 21 10.18 11.58 3.59
N VAL A 22 11.27 10.85 3.32
CA VAL A 22 11.30 9.84 2.28
C VAL A 22 10.15 8.93 2.66
N ALA A 23 9.03 9.07 1.96
CA ALA A 23 7.89 8.21 2.16
C ALA A 23 8.43 6.82 1.88
N LEU A 24 8.52 5.98 2.93
CA LEU A 24 8.86 4.57 2.79
C LEU A 24 8.03 4.04 1.62
N GLY A 25 8.70 3.74 0.50
CA GLY A 25 8.04 3.33 -0.73
C GLY A 25 7.16 2.13 -0.44
N THR A 26 5.85 2.31 -0.51
CA THR A 26 4.91 1.20 -0.50
C THR A 26 5.00 0.49 -1.84
N ASN A 27 4.57 -0.76 -1.94
CA ASN A 27 4.38 -1.43 -3.24
C ASN A 27 2.98 -1.19 -3.81
N TYR A 28 2.16 -0.34 -3.19
CA TYR A 28 0.80 -0.05 -3.61
C TYR A 28 0.38 1.40 -3.35
N LEU A 29 -0.63 1.85 -4.08
CA LEU A 29 -1.34 3.13 -3.94
C LEU A 29 -2.84 2.86 -3.89
N LEU A 30 -3.54 3.34 -2.86
CA LEU A 30 -4.99 3.20 -2.74
C LEU A 30 -5.74 4.37 -3.38
N SER A 31 -7.02 4.17 -3.71
CA SER A 31 -7.89 5.26 -4.17
C SER A 31 -7.83 6.46 -3.24
N GLY A 32 -7.68 7.66 -3.80
CA GLY A 32 -7.55 8.93 -3.07
C GLY A 32 -6.14 9.24 -2.55
N GLN A 33 -5.21 8.27 -2.56
CA GLN A 33 -3.80 8.53 -2.28
C GLN A 33 -3.09 9.06 -3.52
N THR A 34 -1.96 9.74 -3.30
CA THR A 34 -1.14 10.30 -4.36
C THR A 34 0.32 9.90 -4.23
N LEU A 35 0.94 9.58 -5.35
CA LEU A 35 2.39 9.53 -5.49
C LEU A 35 2.85 10.92 -5.96
N ASN A 36 3.43 11.69 -5.06
CA ASN A 36 3.94 13.02 -5.40
C ASN A 36 5.21 12.90 -6.24
N THR A 37 5.66 14.04 -6.78
CA THR A 37 6.96 14.15 -7.44
C THR A 37 8.08 13.55 -6.60
N ASP A 38 8.95 12.79 -7.25
CA ASP A 38 10.05 11.98 -6.70
C ASP A 38 9.60 10.87 -5.73
N GLY A 39 8.30 10.71 -5.52
CA GLY A 39 7.72 9.59 -4.81
C GLY A 39 7.78 8.32 -5.66
N HIS A 40 7.89 7.19 -4.97
CA HIS A 40 7.96 5.88 -5.61
C HIS A 40 7.11 4.79 -4.98
N LEU A 41 6.72 3.82 -5.81
CA LEU A 41 6.29 2.50 -5.38
C LEU A 41 7.40 1.49 -5.67
N LYS A 42 7.74 0.63 -4.71
CA LYS A 42 8.86 -0.31 -4.86
C LYS A 42 8.47 -1.74 -4.49
N ASN A 43 8.84 -2.70 -5.33
CA ASN A 43 8.68 -4.13 -5.07
C ASN A 43 9.86 -4.91 -5.65
N GLY A 44 10.73 -5.43 -4.77
CA GLY A 44 12.01 -6.00 -5.20
C GLY A 44 12.85 -4.97 -5.96
N ASP A 45 13.29 -5.36 -7.16
CA ASP A 45 14.08 -4.51 -8.07
C ASP A 45 13.23 -3.55 -8.90
N PHE A 46 11.90 -3.71 -8.91
CA PHE A 46 11.01 -2.83 -9.66
C PHE A 46 10.73 -1.56 -8.85
N ASP A 47 10.86 -0.41 -9.52
CA ASP A 47 10.71 0.92 -8.90
C ASP A 47 9.88 1.82 -9.82
N LEU A 48 8.64 2.11 -9.43
CA LEU A 48 7.75 3.03 -10.14
C LEU A 48 7.92 4.43 -9.56
N VAL A 49 8.47 5.36 -10.33
CA VAL A 49 8.80 6.72 -9.89
C VAL A 49 7.99 7.76 -10.65
N MET A 50 7.36 8.67 -9.92
CA MET A 50 6.79 9.89 -10.50
C MET A 50 7.88 10.96 -10.60
N GLN A 51 8.59 11.00 -11.73
CA GLN A 51 9.75 11.86 -11.89
C GLN A 51 9.38 13.36 -11.92
N ASN A 52 10.36 14.20 -11.59
CA ASN A 52 10.24 15.67 -11.59
C ASN A 52 9.88 16.29 -12.96
N ASP A 53 10.20 15.61 -14.06
CA ASP A 53 9.83 16.03 -15.41
C ASP A 53 8.39 15.64 -15.80
N CYS A 54 7.58 15.16 -14.86
CA CYS A 54 6.23 14.66 -15.09
C CYS A 54 6.13 13.34 -15.88
N ASN A 55 7.22 12.61 -16.04
CA ASN A 55 7.18 11.24 -16.55
C ASN A 55 7.00 10.24 -15.40
N LEU A 56 6.03 9.34 -15.52
CA LEU A 56 5.90 8.20 -14.61
C LEU A 56 6.67 7.03 -15.23
N VAL A 57 7.72 6.56 -14.56
CA VAL A 57 8.63 5.54 -15.09
C VAL A 57 8.63 4.33 -14.17
N LEU A 58 8.50 3.14 -14.76
CA LEU A 58 8.74 1.87 -14.09
C LEU A 58 10.13 1.36 -14.44
N TYR A 59 11.08 1.63 -13.55
CA TYR A 59 12.42 1.08 -13.65
C TYR A 59 12.40 -0.45 -13.49
N ASN A 60 13.22 -1.12 -14.30
CA ASN A 60 13.29 -2.57 -14.44
C ASN A 60 12.01 -3.26 -14.96
N GLY A 61 10.91 -2.54 -15.20
CA GLY A 61 9.69 -3.09 -15.83
C GLY A 61 9.44 -2.59 -17.26
N ASN A 62 10.39 -1.87 -17.87
CA ASN A 62 10.33 -1.40 -19.27
C ASN A 62 9.06 -0.62 -19.65
N TRP A 63 8.55 0.20 -18.74
CA TRP A 63 7.35 1.00 -19.00
C TRP A 63 7.52 2.45 -18.55
N GLN A 64 6.89 3.37 -19.28
CA GLN A 64 6.75 4.77 -18.87
C GLN A 64 5.49 5.40 -19.48
N SER A 65 5.01 6.50 -18.88
CA SER A 65 3.85 7.26 -19.38
C SER A 65 4.16 8.09 -20.62
N ASN A 66 5.44 8.31 -20.95
CA ASN A 66 5.92 9.17 -22.04
C ASN A 66 5.40 10.61 -21.91
N THR A 67 5.50 11.17 -20.70
CA THR A 67 4.98 12.51 -20.38
C THR A 67 6.03 13.47 -19.84
N ALA A 68 7.29 13.19 -20.11
CA ALA A 68 8.41 14.07 -19.80
C ALA A 68 8.17 15.48 -20.37
N ASN A 69 8.42 16.48 -19.53
CA ASN A 69 8.27 17.92 -19.80
C ASN A 69 6.85 18.40 -20.14
N ASN A 70 5.81 17.60 -19.89
CA ASN A 70 4.42 17.99 -20.12
C ASN A 70 3.77 18.71 -18.92
N GLY A 71 4.55 19.09 -17.90
CA GLY A 71 4.04 19.76 -16.70
C GLY A 71 5.16 20.09 -15.70
N ARG A 72 4.76 20.43 -14.47
CA ARG A 72 5.65 20.63 -13.31
C ARG A 72 4.99 20.15 -12.02
N ASP A 73 5.80 19.71 -11.05
CA ASP A 73 5.34 19.19 -9.75
C ASP A 73 4.20 18.16 -9.90
N CYS A 74 4.33 17.24 -10.87
CA CYS A 74 3.27 16.29 -11.17
C CYS A 74 3.12 15.23 -10.11
N LYS A 75 1.89 14.76 -9.94
CA LYS A 75 1.54 13.66 -9.05
C LYS A 75 0.66 12.62 -9.74
N LEU A 76 0.89 11.36 -9.42
CA LEU A 76 -0.01 10.26 -9.79
C LEU A 76 -1.09 10.12 -8.72
N THR A 77 -2.35 9.95 -9.15
CA THR A 77 -3.49 9.67 -8.29
C THR A 77 -4.24 8.47 -8.82
N LEU A 78 -4.64 7.55 -7.93
CA LEU A 78 -5.64 6.54 -8.24
C LEU A 78 -7.02 7.06 -7.87
N THR A 79 -7.92 7.11 -8.85
CA THR A 79 -9.30 7.57 -8.64
C THR A 79 -10.16 6.50 -7.98
N ASP A 80 -11.36 6.89 -7.54
CA ASP A 80 -12.43 6.00 -7.12
C ASP A 80 -13.16 5.32 -8.28
N TYR A 81 -12.65 5.42 -9.51
CA TYR A 81 -13.13 4.69 -10.70
C TYR A 81 -12.06 3.75 -11.27
N GLY A 82 -10.98 3.50 -10.53
CA GLY A 82 -9.87 2.64 -10.96
C GLY A 82 -8.97 3.26 -12.04
N ASP A 83 -9.14 4.54 -12.35
CA ASP A 83 -8.29 5.26 -13.32
C ASP A 83 -7.08 5.85 -12.62
N LEU A 84 -5.88 5.55 -13.13
CA LEU A 84 -4.64 6.22 -12.77
C LEU A 84 -4.51 7.52 -13.57
N VAL A 85 -4.22 8.61 -12.88
CA VAL A 85 -4.16 9.96 -13.47
C VAL A 85 -2.90 10.68 -13.03
N ILE A 86 -2.13 11.19 -13.99
CA ILE A 86 -1.06 12.15 -13.71
C ILE A 86 -1.66 13.55 -13.78
N LYS A 87 -1.56 14.28 -12.68
CA LYS A 87 -2.01 15.67 -12.55
C LYS A 87 -0.82 16.61 -12.49
N ASN A 88 -0.88 17.68 -13.27
CA ASN A 88 0.03 18.82 -13.13
C ASN A 88 -0.30 19.62 -11.87
N ARG A 89 0.61 20.50 -11.43
CA ARG A 89 0.40 21.40 -10.28
C ARG A 89 -0.88 22.23 -10.33
N ASP A 90 -1.27 22.67 -11.52
CA ASP A 90 -2.49 23.46 -11.74
C ASP A 90 -3.79 22.62 -11.76
N GLY A 91 -3.68 21.29 -11.59
CA GLY A 91 -4.82 20.37 -11.61
C GLY A 91 -5.21 19.86 -13.01
N SER A 92 -4.56 20.37 -14.07
CA SER A 92 -4.73 19.84 -15.42
C SER A 92 -4.23 18.40 -15.51
N THR A 93 -4.79 17.65 -16.45
CA THR A 93 -4.46 16.23 -16.62
C THR A 93 -3.35 16.08 -17.65
N VAL A 94 -2.24 15.48 -17.25
CA VAL A 94 -1.10 15.18 -18.12
C VAL A 94 -1.26 13.82 -18.79
N TRP A 95 -1.76 12.83 -18.05
CA TRP A 95 -1.96 11.46 -18.55
C TRP A 95 -3.09 10.77 -17.78
N ARG A 96 -3.73 9.78 -18.42
CA ARG A 96 -4.70 8.88 -17.79
C ARG A 96 -4.57 7.47 -18.34
N SER A 97 -4.79 6.47 -17.49
CA SER A 97 -4.92 5.06 -17.91
C SER A 97 -6.20 4.79 -18.71
N ARG A 98 -7.20 5.66 -18.56
CA ARG A 98 -8.52 5.58 -19.22
C ARG A 98 -9.31 4.34 -18.82
N ALA A 99 -9.10 3.84 -17.61
CA ALA A 99 -9.92 2.78 -17.04
C ALA A 99 -11.39 3.25 -16.97
N LYS A 100 -12.31 2.37 -17.35
CA LYS A 100 -13.76 2.59 -17.29
C LYS A 100 -14.36 1.59 -16.33
N SER A 101 -14.29 1.87 -15.04
CA SER A 101 -14.90 1.04 -14.01
C SER A 101 -15.99 1.80 -13.25
N VAL A 102 -16.74 1.07 -12.43
CA VAL A 102 -17.74 1.65 -11.51
C VAL A 102 -17.06 2.38 -10.37
N LYS A 103 -17.79 3.26 -9.68
CA LYS A 103 -17.26 3.92 -8.47
C LYS A 103 -16.98 2.89 -7.37
N GLY A 104 -15.85 2.99 -6.67
CA GLY A 104 -15.45 2.11 -5.57
C GLY A 104 -14.03 2.37 -5.07
N ASN A 105 -13.55 1.49 -4.18
CA ASN A 105 -12.17 1.53 -3.67
C ASN A 105 -11.29 0.61 -4.50
N TYR A 106 -10.15 1.12 -4.95
CA TYR A 106 -9.18 0.42 -5.77
C TYR A 106 -7.79 0.45 -5.12
N ALA A 107 -6.93 -0.47 -5.56
CA ALA A 107 -5.51 -0.48 -5.26
C ALA A 107 -4.71 -0.60 -6.56
N ALA A 108 -3.77 0.30 -6.79
CA ALA A 108 -2.75 0.15 -7.81
C ALA A 108 -1.54 -0.50 -7.15
N VAL A 109 -1.16 -1.68 -7.60
CA VAL A 109 -0.12 -2.52 -7.00
C VAL A 109 1.01 -2.68 -7.99
N LEU A 110 2.23 -2.40 -7.54
CA LEU A 110 3.43 -2.81 -8.24
C LEU A 110 3.65 -4.30 -7.98
N HIS A 111 3.26 -5.10 -8.97
CA HIS A 111 3.24 -6.55 -8.87
C HIS A 111 4.69 -7.10 -8.93
N PRO A 112 5.01 -8.20 -8.22
CA PRO A 112 6.35 -8.79 -8.20
C PRO A 112 6.92 -9.23 -9.56
N ASP A 113 6.14 -9.21 -10.64
CA ASP A 113 6.56 -9.55 -12.00
C ASP A 113 6.87 -8.31 -12.87
N GLY A 114 6.95 -7.12 -12.26
CA GLY A 114 7.30 -5.90 -12.98
C GLY A 114 6.15 -5.26 -13.73
N ARG A 115 4.91 -5.48 -13.31
CA ARG A 115 3.72 -4.81 -13.84
C ARG A 115 3.08 -3.90 -12.80
N LEU A 116 2.49 -2.78 -13.25
CA LEU A 116 1.58 -1.99 -12.43
C LEU A 116 0.13 -2.43 -12.73
N VAL A 117 -0.56 -2.98 -11.73
CA VAL A 117 -1.91 -3.55 -11.89
C VAL A 117 -2.89 -2.82 -10.98
N VAL A 118 -4.05 -2.44 -11.50
CA VAL A 118 -5.14 -1.87 -10.70
C VAL A 118 -6.16 -2.95 -10.37
N PHE A 119 -6.35 -3.21 -9.08
CA PHE A 119 -7.36 -4.11 -8.53
C PHE A 119 -8.54 -3.32 -7.98
N GLY A 120 -9.76 -3.81 -8.23
CA GLY A 120 -10.97 -3.33 -7.58
C GLY A 120 -12.24 -3.45 -8.42
N PRO A 121 -13.39 -3.01 -7.88
CA PRO A 121 -13.52 -2.43 -6.55
C PRO A 121 -13.38 -3.48 -5.43
N SER A 122 -13.05 -3.03 -4.21
CA SER A 122 -12.96 -3.87 -3.01
C SER A 122 -14.22 -4.72 -2.81
N VAL A 123 -14.05 -6.05 -2.66
CA VAL A 123 -15.16 -7.02 -2.47
C VAL A 123 -15.37 -7.40 -1.01
N PHE A 124 -14.31 -7.30 -0.22
CA PHE A 124 -14.29 -7.51 1.22
C PHE A 124 -13.61 -6.30 1.86
N LYS A 125 -14.05 -5.92 3.05
CA LYS A 125 -13.33 -4.99 3.92
C LYS A 125 -13.66 -5.32 5.36
N ASN A 126 -12.67 -5.20 6.23
CA ASN A 126 -12.89 -5.00 7.65
C ASN A 126 -12.51 -3.54 7.95
N ASP A 127 -13.45 -2.76 8.46
CA ASP A 127 -13.21 -1.37 8.87
C ASP A 127 -13.17 -1.33 10.41
N PRO A 128 -11.99 -1.51 11.05
CA PRO A 128 -11.88 -1.24 12.48
C PRO A 128 -12.08 0.27 12.69
N TRP A 129 -13.22 0.66 13.26
CA TRP A 129 -13.64 2.07 13.41
C TRP A 129 -12.64 2.92 14.22
N VAL A 130 -12.22 4.08 13.70
CA VAL A 130 -11.59 5.14 14.50
C VAL A 130 -11.85 6.55 13.95
N PRO A 131 -12.32 7.51 14.77
CA PRO A 131 -12.06 8.93 14.57
C PRO A 131 -10.76 9.35 15.30
N GLY A 132 -9.89 10.07 14.59
CA GLY A 132 -8.73 10.79 15.12
C GLY A 132 -7.51 9.92 15.45
N LEU A 133 -6.44 10.06 14.66
CA LEU A 133 -5.12 9.56 15.04
C LEU A 133 -4.01 10.54 14.67
N ASN A 134 -3.25 10.96 15.68
CA ASN A 134 -1.92 11.52 15.52
C ASN A 134 -0.93 10.37 15.36
N SER A 135 -0.11 10.45 14.32
CA SER A 135 0.86 9.44 13.89
C SER A 135 1.90 9.12 14.97
N LEU A 136 2.07 7.84 15.29
CA LEU A 136 3.31 7.35 15.90
C LEU A 136 4.19 6.73 14.81
N ALA A 137 5.41 7.26 14.74
CA ALA A 137 6.45 6.86 13.81
C ALA A 137 7.04 5.50 14.22
N PHE A 138 6.84 4.48 13.39
CA PHE A 138 7.65 3.27 13.42
C PHE A 138 8.68 3.31 12.30
N ARG A 139 9.95 3.18 12.70
CA ARG A 139 11.12 3.10 11.83
C ARG A 139 11.15 1.74 11.14
N ASN A 140 11.53 1.78 9.86
CA ASN A 140 12.25 0.77 9.09
C ASN A 140 11.87 -0.68 9.38
N ILE A 141 10.87 -1.19 8.66
CA ILE A 141 10.76 -2.62 8.48
C ILE A 141 10.60 -2.92 6.99
N PRO A 142 11.65 -3.42 6.31
CA PRO A 142 11.51 -4.04 5.00
C PRO A 142 10.92 -5.43 5.22
N PHE A 143 9.64 -5.62 4.90
CA PHE A 143 9.02 -6.95 4.83
C PHE A 143 8.44 -7.13 3.43
N THR A 144 8.78 -8.26 2.81
CA THR A 144 8.48 -8.58 1.40
C THR A 144 7.06 -9.10 1.19
N ASP A 145 6.36 -9.52 2.25
CA ASP A 145 5.01 -10.07 2.15
C ASP A 145 4.02 -9.20 2.92
N ASN A 146 3.46 -8.21 2.23
CA ASN A 146 2.37 -7.36 2.74
C ASN A 146 1.07 -7.52 1.95
N LEU A 147 1.10 -8.36 0.90
CA LEU A 147 -0.01 -8.63 0.00
C LEU A 147 -0.16 -10.15 -0.16
N LEU A 148 -1.39 -10.62 -0.34
CA LEU A 148 -1.67 -12.00 -0.73
C LEU A 148 -2.45 -11.97 -2.05
N PHE A 149 -1.89 -12.54 -3.11
CA PHE A 149 -2.54 -12.62 -4.41
C PHE A 149 -3.31 -13.92 -4.57
N SER A 150 -4.41 -13.94 -5.31
CA SER A 150 -5.02 -15.22 -5.71
C SER A 150 -4.08 -15.99 -6.66
N PRO A 151 -3.80 -17.29 -6.46
CA PRO A 151 -4.35 -18.24 -5.48
C PRO A 151 -3.43 -18.56 -4.28
N GLN A 152 -2.51 -17.65 -3.93
CA GLN A 152 -1.52 -17.84 -2.87
C GLN A 152 -2.17 -18.18 -1.53
N VAL A 153 -1.35 -18.84 -0.70
CA VAL A 153 -1.74 -19.40 0.58
C VAL A 153 -0.81 -18.87 1.67
N LEU A 154 -1.38 -18.50 2.81
CA LEU A 154 -0.65 -18.22 4.04
C LEU A 154 -0.83 -19.43 4.97
N TYR A 155 0.22 -20.25 5.09
CA TYR A 155 0.21 -21.41 5.98
C TYR A 155 0.28 -21.00 7.46
N GLY A 156 0.08 -21.97 8.36
CA GLY A 156 0.24 -21.79 9.81
C GLY A 156 1.53 -21.04 10.17
N ASP A 157 1.37 -20.07 11.07
CA ASP A 157 2.35 -19.07 11.54
C ASP A 157 2.88 -18.09 10.47
N GLY A 158 2.38 -18.20 9.24
CA GLY A 158 2.58 -17.24 8.17
C GLY A 158 1.95 -15.89 8.51
N ARG A 159 2.58 -14.81 8.03
CA ARG A 159 2.12 -13.44 8.28
C ARG A 159 2.25 -12.53 7.07
N LEU A 160 1.32 -11.60 6.94
CA LEU A 160 1.44 -10.41 6.10
C LEU A 160 1.71 -9.20 6.99
N THR A 161 2.65 -8.33 6.64
CA THR A 161 2.98 -7.14 7.46
C THR A 161 2.86 -5.86 6.64
N ALA A 162 1.99 -4.94 7.06
CA ALA A 162 1.83 -3.63 6.43
C ALA A 162 1.83 -2.52 7.48
N LYS A 163 2.84 -1.64 7.43
CA LYS A 163 3.05 -0.57 8.42
C LYS A 163 3.10 -1.15 9.85
N ASN A 164 2.13 -0.80 10.69
CA ASN A 164 1.97 -1.26 12.06
C ASN A 164 0.95 -2.39 12.21
N HIS A 165 0.49 -3.00 11.11
CA HIS A 165 -0.47 -4.10 11.13
C HIS A 165 0.19 -5.40 10.68
N GLN A 166 -0.22 -6.52 11.28
CA GLN A 166 0.18 -7.86 10.90
C GLN A 166 -1.03 -8.77 10.83
N LEU A 167 -1.30 -9.36 9.67
CA LEU A 167 -2.29 -10.43 9.54
C LEU A 167 -1.57 -11.76 9.68
N VAL A 168 -1.96 -12.58 10.65
CA VAL A 168 -1.27 -13.83 11.01
C VAL A 168 -2.28 -14.97 10.98
N MET A 169 -1.97 -16.03 10.21
CA MET A 169 -2.68 -17.30 10.29
C MET A 169 -2.01 -18.11 11.40
N GLN A 170 -2.57 -18.07 12.61
CA GLN A 170 -1.96 -18.69 13.78
C GLN A 170 -2.05 -20.22 13.73
N GLY A 171 -1.11 -20.91 14.39
CA GLY A 171 -1.11 -22.38 14.50
C GLY A 171 -2.33 -22.99 15.20
N ASP A 172 -3.12 -22.21 15.94
CA ASP A 172 -4.38 -22.66 16.56
C ASP A 172 -5.58 -22.56 15.60
N CYS A 173 -5.36 -22.28 14.32
CA CYS A 173 -6.38 -22.04 13.30
C CYS A 173 -7.13 -20.71 13.42
N ASN A 174 -6.68 -19.76 14.24
CA ASN A 174 -7.21 -18.41 14.27
C ASN A 174 -6.50 -17.49 13.27
N LEU A 175 -7.24 -16.69 12.51
CA LEU A 175 -6.68 -15.63 11.68
C LEU A 175 -6.80 -14.31 12.44
N VAL A 176 -5.67 -13.68 12.75
CA VAL A 176 -5.63 -12.47 13.59
C VAL A 176 -4.94 -11.33 12.87
N LEU A 177 -5.61 -10.19 12.79
CA LEU A 177 -5.02 -8.91 12.44
C LEU A 177 -4.55 -8.22 13.71
N TYR A 178 -3.26 -8.29 13.97
CA TYR A 178 -2.57 -7.50 14.98
C TYR A 178 -2.29 -6.10 14.49
N GLY A 179 -2.14 -5.18 15.45
CA GLY A 179 -1.86 -3.78 15.15
C GLY A 179 -3.11 -2.96 14.85
N GLY A 180 -2.92 -1.64 14.81
CA GLY A 180 -4.04 -0.69 14.87
C GLY A 180 -4.63 -0.56 16.27
N LYS A 181 -5.70 0.22 16.39
CA LYS A 181 -6.34 0.52 17.69
C LYS A 181 -7.11 -0.68 18.25
N TYR A 182 -7.68 -1.49 17.38
CA TYR A 182 -8.39 -2.70 17.72
C TYR A 182 -8.03 -3.72 16.65
N GLY A 183 -7.37 -4.81 17.06
CA GLY A 183 -7.14 -5.93 16.18
C GLY A 183 -8.46 -6.56 15.73
N TRP A 184 -8.38 -7.43 14.74
CA TRP A 184 -9.51 -8.24 14.30
C TRP A 184 -9.12 -9.72 14.39
N GLN A 185 -10.09 -10.61 14.58
CA GLN A 185 -9.85 -12.04 14.50
C GLN A 185 -11.05 -12.79 13.93
N SER A 186 -10.80 -13.93 13.30
CA SER A 186 -11.84 -14.83 12.77
C SER A 186 -12.59 -15.60 13.86
N ASN A 187 -12.03 -15.69 15.07
CA ASN A 187 -12.54 -16.50 16.19
C ASN A 187 -12.66 -18.00 15.84
N THR A 188 -11.62 -18.53 15.20
CA THR A 188 -11.59 -19.92 14.70
C THR A 188 -10.57 -20.80 15.42
N HIS A 189 -10.12 -20.37 16.59
CA HIS A 189 -9.17 -21.12 17.41
C HIS A 189 -9.74 -22.51 17.75
N GLY A 190 -8.94 -23.56 17.54
CA GLY A 190 -9.29 -24.95 17.85
C GLY A 190 -10.34 -25.59 16.92
N ASN A 191 -10.72 -24.95 15.82
CA ASN A 191 -11.75 -25.47 14.91
C ASN A 191 -11.22 -26.39 13.80
N GLY A 192 -9.91 -26.64 13.75
CA GLY A 192 -9.24 -27.51 12.77
C GLY A 192 -7.78 -27.78 13.14
N GLU A 193 -7.06 -28.48 12.27
CA GLU A 193 -5.62 -28.73 12.37
C GLU A 193 -4.88 -28.22 11.12
N HIS A 194 -3.62 -27.80 11.30
CA HIS A 194 -2.74 -27.32 10.22
C HIS A 194 -3.37 -26.29 9.26
N CYS A 195 -4.15 -25.36 9.81
CA CYS A 195 -4.95 -24.47 8.98
C CYS A 195 -4.11 -23.51 8.13
N PHE A 196 -4.68 -23.15 6.98
CA PHE A 196 -4.10 -22.20 6.04
C PHE A 196 -5.16 -21.22 5.52
N LEU A 197 -4.73 -19.98 5.29
CA LEU A 197 -5.52 -18.93 4.66
C LEU A 197 -5.32 -18.95 3.15
N ARG A 198 -6.39 -18.83 2.37
CA ARG A 198 -6.34 -18.73 0.92
C ARG A 198 -7.19 -17.58 0.42
N LEU A 199 -6.67 -16.82 -0.54
CA LEU A 199 -7.47 -15.93 -1.38
C LEU A 199 -7.81 -16.65 -2.69
N ASN A 200 -9.10 -16.88 -2.95
CA ASN A 200 -9.51 -17.56 -4.18
C ASN A 200 -9.72 -16.58 -5.35
N HIS A 201 -9.92 -17.12 -6.55
CA HIS A 201 -10.20 -16.33 -7.75
C HIS A 201 -11.62 -15.74 -7.81
N LYS A 202 -12.35 -15.73 -6.71
CA LYS A 202 -13.61 -14.98 -6.55
C LYS A 202 -13.47 -13.87 -5.50
N GLY A 203 -12.25 -13.64 -4.99
CA GLY A 203 -11.97 -12.64 -3.97
C GLY A 203 -12.45 -13.02 -2.57
N GLU A 204 -12.74 -14.29 -2.35
CA GLU A 204 -13.14 -14.82 -1.05
C GLU A 204 -11.89 -15.26 -0.28
N LEU A 205 -11.80 -14.78 0.96
CA LEU A 205 -10.75 -15.16 1.90
C LEU A 205 -11.26 -16.34 2.74
N ILE A 206 -10.55 -17.47 2.69
CA ILE A 206 -11.00 -18.73 3.27
C ILE A 206 -9.91 -19.30 4.17
N ILE A 207 -10.29 -19.72 5.38
CA ILE A 207 -9.47 -20.58 6.24
C ILE A 207 -9.90 -22.02 5.99
N LYS A 208 -8.95 -22.89 5.64
CA LYS A 208 -9.15 -24.34 5.53
C LYS A 208 -8.20 -25.08 6.46
N ASP A 209 -8.59 -26.28 6.90
CA ASP A 209 -7.71 -27.25 7.53
C ASP A 209 -7.01 -28.16 6.49
N ASP A 210 -6.18 -29.07 6.96
CA ASP A 210 -5.46 -30.08 6.15
C ASP A 210 -6.38 -31.06 5.42
N ASP A 211 -7.58 -31.33 5.95
CA ASP A 211 -8.66 -32.08 5.29
C ASP A 211 -9.42 -31.25 4.22
N PHE A 212 -8.99 -30.01 3.95
CA PHE A 212 -9.61 -29.04 3.05
C PHE A 212 -11.04 -28.61 3.44
N LYS A 213 -11.48 -28.89 4.67
CA LYS A 213 -12.74 -28.39 5.22
C LYS A 213 -12.62 -26.89 5.45
N THR A 214 -13.69 -26.16 5.11
CA THR A 214 -13.76 -24.72 5.36
C THR A 214 -14.03 -24.47 6.83
N ILE A 215 -13.08 -23.81 7.50
CA ILE A 215 -13.18 -23.38 8.89
C ILE A 215 -13.86 -22.01 8.98
N TRP A 216 -13.52 -21.11 8.06
CA TRP A 216 -14.12 -19.78 7.97
C TRP A 216 -14.03 -19.24 6.54
N SER A 217 -14.95 -18.35 6.22
CA SER A 217 -14.95 -17.61 4.96
C SER A 217 -15.40 -16.16 5.21
N SER A 218 -14.81 -15.22 4.47
CA SER A 218 -15.27 -13.84 4.40
C SER A 218 -16.68 -13.71 3.83
N SER A 219 -17.25 -14.78 3.25
CA SER A 219 -18.58 -14.88 2.62
C SER A 219 -18.83 -13.82 1.53
N SER A 220 -17.78 -13.13 1.12
CA SER A 220 -17.75 -12.11 0.09
C SER A 220 -17.08 -12.73 -1.10
N SER A 221 -17.87 -12.97 -2.14
CA SER A 221 -17.38 -13.47 -3.41
C SER A 221 -17.89 -12.58 -4.54
N SER A 222 -17.09 -12.47 -5.58
CA SER A 222 -17.37 -11.70 -6.77
C SER A 222 -17.11 -12.57 -8.01
N LYS A 223 -17.04 -11.95 -9.18
CA LYS A 223 -16.78 -12.62 -10.45
C LYS A 223 -15.43 -13.36 -10.40
N GLN A 224 -15.28 -14.37 -11.26
CA GLN A 224 -13.98 -15.01 -11.42
C GLN A 224 -12.93 -13.98 -11.90
N GLY A 225 -11.76 -13.94 -11.27
CA GLY A 225 -10.67 -13.03 -11.61
C GLY A 225 -9.46 -13.14 -10.68
N ASP A 226 -8.52 -12.22 -10.84
CA ASP A 226 -7.36 -12.08 -9.96
C ASP A 226 -7.63 -11.05 -8.85
N TYR A 227 -7.25 -11.40 -7.63
CA TYR A 227 -7.51 -10.64 -6.42
C TYR A 227 -6.23 -10.43 -5.62
N VAL A 228 -6.22 -9.36 -4.82
CA VAL A 228 -5.17 -9.07 -3.85
C VAL A 228 -5.83 -8.67 -2.53
N LEU A 229 -5.29 -9.18 -1.41
CA LEU A 229 -5.56 -8.71 -0.05
C LEU A 229 -4.50 -7.70 0.37
#